data_AF-A0A1I8P288-F1
#
_entry.id   AF-A0A1I8P288-F1
#
_cell.length_a   1.000
_cell.length_b   1.000
_cell.length_c   1.000
_cell.angle_alpha   90.00
_cell.angle_beta   90.00
_cell.angle_gamma   90.00
#
_symmetry.space_group_name_H-M   'P 1'
#
loop_
_entity.id
_entity.type
_entity.pdbx_description
1 polymer ?
#
loop_
_entity_poly.entity_id
_entity_poly.type
_entity_poly.pdbx_seq_one_letter_code
_entity_poly.pdbx_strand_id
1 'polypeptide(L)'
;MFFALFKTTILILLAAQVTHAVVYDKWHGMEEFGKIFIEEEQKYNWFEAWNECAIRNMTLIAVDTVEKNAALDGILRKKFAKCPNLWIGGNDLGEEGKFIWTPTGKRFEFSNWQKGQPDNYKSNEHCVHYYNIADFEWNDAPCSSKIGFICEENHFLRLARRDLDIKKNFIDQLFAL
;
A
#
# COMPACT_ATOMS: atom_id res chain seq x y z
N MET A 1 -19.52 5.38 -49.82
CA MET A 1 -18.06 5.30 -49.57
C MET A 1 -17.60 6.17 -48.39
N PHE A 2 -18.01 7.44 -48.29
CA PHE A 2 -17.61 8.35 -47.21
C PHE A 2 -17.98 7.91 -45.77
N PHE A 3 -19.16 7.32 -45.56
CA PHE A 3 -19.60 6.85 -44.24
C PHE A 3 -18.77 5.67 -43.68
N ALA A 4 -18.20 4.84 -44.55
CA ALA A 4 -17.38 3.70 -44.14
C ALA A 4 -15.99 4.17 -43.65
N LEU A 5 -15.40 5.14 -44.36
CA LEU A 5 -14.13 5.77 -43.98
C LEU A 5 -14.23 6.53 -42.66
N PHE A 6 -15.33 7.24 -42.41
CA PHE A 6 -15.53 7.95 -41.14
C PHE A 6 -15.64 6.99 -39.94
N LYS A 7 -16.35 5.86 -40.11
CA LYS A 7 -16.47 4.82 -39.07
C LYS A 7 -15.13 4.13 -38.76
N THR A 8 -14.34 3.79 -39.78
CA THR A 8 -13.02 3.18 -39.56
C THR A 8 -12.04 4.15 -38.92
N THR A 9 -12.07 5.44 -39.31
CA THR A 9 -11.20 6.45 -38.69
C THR A 9 -11.56 6.68 -37.21
N ILE A 10 -12.86 6.72 -36.86
CA ILE A 10 -13.31 6.79 -35.47
C ILE A 10 -12.88 5.54 -34.68
N LEU A 11 -13.02 4.34 -35.25
CA LEU A 11 -12.57 3.10 -34.59
C LEU A 11 -11.06 3.09 -34.33
N ILE A 12 -10.26 3.59 -35.26
CA ILE A 12 -8.80 3.69 -35.11
C ILE A 12 -8.43 4.72 -34.05
N LEU A 13 -9.12 5.86 -33.99
CA LEU A 13 -8.90 6.89 -32.96
C LEU A 13 -9.31 6.39 -31.56
N LEU A 14 -10.45 5.68 -31.44
CA LEU A 14 -10.86 5.04 -30.20
C LEU A 14 -9.87 3.95 -29.78
N ALA A 15 -9.42 3.11 -30.71
CA ALA A 15 -8.41 2.09 -30.43
C ALA A 15 -7.07 2.72 -29.99
N ALA A 16 -6.64 3.82 -30.60
CA ALA A 16 -5.42 4.56 -30.21
C ALA A 16 -5.54 5.28 -28.86
N GLN A 17 -6.75 5.68 -28.45
CA GLN A 17 -6.99 6.15 -27.08
C GLN A 17 -6.91 4.99 -26.07
N VAL A 18 -7.38 3.81 -26.45
CA VAL A 18 -7.32 2.61 -25.60
C VAL A 18 -5.88 2.08 -25.44
N THR A 19 -4.99 2.24 -26.42
CA THR A 19 -3.56 1.85 -26.26
C THR A 19 -2.80 2.66 -25.21
N HIS A 20 -3.33 3.83 -24.79
CA HIS A 20 -2.76 4.65 -23.73
C HIS A 20 -3.37 4.37 -22.35
N ALA A 21 -4.44 3.57 -22.29
CA ALA A 21 -4.90 2.98 -21.04
C ALA A 21 -4.00 1.79 -20.68
N VAL A 22 -2.73 2.08 -20.39
CA VAL A 22 -1.93 1.16 -19.58
C VAL A 22 -2.68 1.06 -18.27
N VAL A 23 -3.37 -0.06 -18.05
CA VAL A 23 -3.90 -0.41 -16.75
C VAL A 23 -2.68 -0.55 -15.85
N TYR A 24 -2.31 0.54 -15.16
CA TYR A 24 -1.30 0.48 -14.12
C TYR A 24 -1.87 -0.42 -13.04
N ASP A 25 -1.39 -1.66 -12.97
CA ASP A 25 -1.81 -2.58 -11.94
C ASP A 25 -1.31 -2.04 -10.60
N LYS A 26 -2.25 -1.52 -9.81
CA LYS A 26 -2.02 -1.00 -8.46
C LYS A 26 -2.08 -2.13 -7.43
N TRP A 27 -2.63 -3.29 -7.79
CA TRP A 27 -2.84 -4.40 -6.87
C TRP A 27 -1.69 -5.40 -6.98
N HIS A 28 -1.20 -5.85 -5.83
CA HIS A 28 -0.13 -6.84 -5.79
C HIS A 28 -0.42 -7.89 -4.73
N GLY A 29 -0.12 -9.16 -5.03
CA GLY A 29 -0.05 -10.21 -4.02
C GLY A 29 1.30 -10.15 -3.30
N MET A 30 1.29 -10.31 -1.99
CA MET A 30 2.46 -10.28 -1.12
C MET A 30 2.52 -11.59 -0.32
N GLU A 31 2.72 -12.71 -1.03
CA GLU A 31 2.82 -14.07 -0.50
C GLU A 31 1.86 -14.35 0.69
N GLU A 32 2.40 -14.68 1.86
CA GLU A 32 1.64 -15.00 3.08
C GLU A 32 1.01 -13.78 3.78
N PHE A 33 1.37 -12.57 3.35
CA PHE A 33 0.89 -11.30 3.90
C PHE A 33 -0.37 -10.76 3.19
N GLY A 34 -0.86 -11.44 2.17
CA GLY A 34 -2.13 -11.12 1.51
C GLY A 34 -1.97 -10.19 0.31
N LYS A 35 -2.88 -9.24 0.14
CA LYS A 35 -2.88 -8.29 -0.99
C LYS A 35 -2.55 -6.89 -0.53
N ILE A 36 -1.83 -6.16 -1.38
CA ILE A 36 -1.54 -4.74 -1.20
C ILE A 36 -2.05 -3.92 -2.38
N PHE A 37 -2.28 -2.64 -2.13
CA PHE A 37 -2.64 -1.65 -3.14
C PHE A 37 -1.66 -0.48 -3.04
N ILE A 38 -1.03 -0.10 -4.16
CA ILE A 38 -0.02 0.95 -4.21
C ILE A 38 -0.60 2.14 -5.00
N GLU A 39 -0.73 3.28 -4.33
CA GLU A 39 -1.05 4.57 -4.95
C GLU A 39 0.23 5.41 -5.07
N GLU A 40 0.57 5.79 -6.29
CA GLU A 40 1.82 6.49 -6.60
C GLU A 40 1.64 8.01 -6.66
N GLU A 41 0.40 8.48 -6.84
CA GLU A 41 0.13 9.90 -6.98
C GLU A 41 0.46 10.67 -5.70
N GLN A 42 1.41 11.60 -5.79
CA GLN A 42 1.87 12.42 -4.67
C GLN A 42 0.91 13.57 -4.33
N LYS A 43 -0.32 13.22 -3.95
CA LYS A 43 -1.40 14.17 -3.66
C LYS A 43 -2.16 13.90 -2.37
N TYR A 44 -1.74 12.89 -1.62
CA TYR A 44 -2.41 12.47 -0.39
C TYR A 44 -1.54 12.77 0.82
N ASN A 45 -2.14 13.40 1.82
CA ASN A 45 -1.56 13.45 3.16
C ASN A 45 -1.80 12.11 3.87
N TRP A 46 -1.15 11.89 5.00
CA TRP A 46 -1.21 10.60 5.69
C TRP A 46 -2.63 10.22 6.12
N PHE A 47 -3.43 11.20 6.56
CA PHE A 47 -4.82 10.98 6.98
C PHE A 47 -5.75 10.65 5.80
N GLU A 48 -5.56 11.33 4.67
CA GLU A 48 -6.27 11.03 3.42
C GLU A 48 -5.91 9.62 2.93
N ALA A 49 -4.63 9.25 2.97
CA ALA A 49 -4.18 7.90 2.61
C ALA A 49 -4.78 6.83 3.54
N TRP A 50 -4.84 7.08 4.84
CA TRP A 50 -5.52 6.22 5.81
C TRP A 50 -7.01 6.02 5.46
N ASN A 51 -7.71 7.11 5.14
CA ASN A 51 -9.10 7.06 4.71
C ASN A 51 -9.30 6.33 3.37
N GLU A 52 -8.42 6.55 2.39
CA GLU A 52 -8.46 5.85 1.10
C GLU A 52 -8.32 4.33 1.26
N CYS A 53 -7.42 3.87 2.14
CA CYS A 53 -7.34 2.45 2.47
C CYS A 53 -8.62 1.95 3.15
N ALA A 54 -9.16 2.70 4.10
CA ALA A 54 -10.39 2.31 4.82
C ALA A 54 -11.59 2.14 3.88
N ILE A 55 -11.80 3.06 2.91
CA ILE A 55 -12.88 2.98 1.91
C ILE A 55 -12.77 1.71 1.05
N ARG A 56 -11.56 1.14 0.89
CA ARG A 56 -11.31 -0.10 0.16
C ARG A 56 -11.42 -1.35 1.04
N ASN A 57 -11.88 -1.23 2.28
CA ASN A 57 -11.83 -2.29 3.32
C ASN A 57 -10.41 -2.79 3.59
N MET A 58 -9.44 -1.89 3.47
CA MET A 58 -8.02 -2.12 3.72
C MET A 58 -7.53 -1.22 4.85
N THR A 59 -6.27 -1.31 5.19
CA THR A 59 -5.58 -0.39 6.11
C THR A 59 -4.31 0.12 5.46
N LEU A 60 -3.76 1.25 5.90
CA LEU A 60 -2.36 1.55 5.56
C LEU A 60 -1.49 0.38 6.02
N ILE A 61 -0.44 0.04 5.26
CA ILE A 61 0.36 -1.15 5.57
C ILE A 61 1.15 -0.99 6.87
N ALA A 62 1.03 -1.96 7.79
CA ALA A 62 1.95 -2.11 8.91
C ALA A 62 3.14 -2.98 8.49
N VAL A 63 4.37 -2.48 8.52
CA VAL A 63 5.56 -3.27 8.15
C VAL A 63 6.26 -3.76 9.42
N ASP A 64 5.59 -4.67 10.12
CA ASP A 64 5.88 -5.01 11.52
C ASP A 64 6.90 -6.15 11.72
N THR A 65 7.41 -6.73 10.64
CA THR A 65 8.38 -7.83 10.67
C THR A 65 9.42 -7.68 9.56
N VAL A 66 10.60 -8.28 9.76
CA VAL A 66 11.69 -8.29 8.77
C VAL A 66 11.24 -8.97 7.49
N GLU A 67 10.51 -10.08 7.62
CA GLU A 67 9.99 -10.90 6.52
C GLU A 67 9.00 -10.10 5.67
N LYS A 68 8.10 -9.35 6.31
CA LYS A 68 7.14 -8.49 5.62
C LYS A 68 7.82 -7.33 4.91
N ASN A 69 8.84 -6.72 5.53
CA ASN A 69 9.65 -5.69 4.87
C ASN A 69 10.33 -6.24 3.62
N ALA A 70 10.98 -7.40 3.72
CA ALA A 70 11.66 -8.03 2.58
C ALA A 70 10.68 -8.37 1.43
N ALA A 71 9.49 -8.89 1.75
CA ALA A 71 8.46 -9.18 0.76
C ALA A 71 7.97 -7.90 0.06
N LEU A 72 7.72 -6.84 0.83
CA LEU A 72 7.29 -5.55 0.30
C LEU A 72 8.37 -4.89 -0.56
N ASP A 73 9.61 -4.87 -0.09
CA ASP A 73 10.76 -4.32 -0.82
C ASP A 73 10.99 -5.06 -2.14
N GLY A 74 10.79 -6.38 -2.18
CA GLY A 74 10.85 -7.15 -3.42
C GLY A 74 9.82 -6.68 -4.46
N ILE A 75 8.60 -6.37 -4.03
CA ILE A 75 7.56 -5.82 -4.90
C ILE A 75 7.94 -4.40 -5.35
N LEU A 76 8.33 -3.54 -4.41
CA LEU A 76 8.67 -2.14 -4.68
C LEU A 76 9.87 -2.01 -5.62
N ARG A 77 10.95 -2.78 -5.41
CA ARG A 77 12.15 -2.78 -6.26
C ARG A 77 11.88 -3.30 -7.66
N LYS A 78 10.94 -4.24 -7.82
CA LYS A 78 10.52 -4.72 -9.14
C LYS A 78 9.69 -3.67 -9.88
N LYS A 79 8.89 -2.89 -9.15
CA LYS A 79 7.97 -1.88 -9.71
C LYS A 79 8.67 -0.55 -9.99
N PHE A 80 9.64 -0.16 -9.15
CA PHE A 80 10.27 1.15 -9.18
C PHE A 80 11.79 1.06 -9.31
N ALA A 81 12.35 1.78 -10.28
CA ALA A 81 13.80 1.89 -10.45
C ALA A 81 14.49 2.66 -9.30
N LYS A 82 13.74 3.51 -8.60
CA LYS A 82 14.17 4.24 -7.40
C LYS A 82 13.03 4.23 -6.39
N CYS A 83 13.35 4.26 -5.11
CA CYS A 83 12.32 4.32 -4.07
C CYS A 83 11.41 5.55 -4.30
N PRO A 84 10.08 5.38 -4.38
CA PRO A 84 9.13 6.50 -4.33
C PRO A 84 8.90 6.95 -2.88
N ASN A 85 8.25 8.11 -2.71
CA ASN A 85 7.70 8.50 -1.41
C ASN A 85 6.31 7.88 -1.24
N LEU A 86 6.17 6.96 -0.28
CA LEU A 86 4.91 6.25 -0.02
C LEU A 86 4.62 6.16 1.47
N TRP A 87 3.47 6.70 1.91
CA TRP A 87 2.99 6.54 3.27
C TRP A 87 2.77 5.07 3.62
N ILE A 88 3.16 4.72 4.84
CA ILE A 88 2.83 3.46 5.51
C ILE A 88 2.11 3.76 6.84
N GLY A 89 1.59 2.73 7.50
CA GLY A 89 0.69 2.87 8.67
C GLY A 89 1.37 3.31 9.97
N GLY A 90 2.66 3.64 9.93
CA GLY A 90 3.44 4.06 11.08
C GLY A 90 3.20 5.51 11.45
N ASN A 91 3.10 5.80 12.75
CA ASN A 91 3.07 7.17 13.28
C ASN A 91 3.42 7.20 14.77
N ASP A 92 3.76 8.38 15.30
CA ASP A 92 3.94 8.64 16.73
C ASP A 92 3.03 9.79 17.24
N LEU A 93 1.93 10.06 16.52
CA LEU A 93 0.96 11.12 16.82
C LEU A 93 0.38 11.09 18.25
N GLY A 94 0.37 9.91 18.88
CA GLY A 94 -0.12 9.75 20.26
C GLY A 94 0.92 10.09 21.33
N GLU A 95 2.21 9.87 21.04
CA GLU A 95 3.32 10.16 21.94
C GLU A 95 4.62 10.24 21.13
N GLU A 96 5.25 11.42 21.12
CA GLU A 96 6.50 11.70 20.39
C GLU A 96 7.59 10.66 20.68
N GLY A 97 8.25 10.17 19.62
CA GLY A 97 9.31 9.17 19.68
C GLY A 97 8.82 7.76 19.98
N LYS A 98 7.49 7.55 20.08
CA LYS A 98 6.88 6.27 20.44
C LYS A 98 5.96 5.75 19.33
N PHE A 99 6.59 5.37 18.22
CA PHE A 99 5.92 4.88 17.02
C PHE A 99 5.06 3.63 17.23
N ILE A 100 3.88 3.65 16.61
CA ILE A 100 2.92 2.55 16.53
C ILE A 100 2.47 2.31 15.09
N TRP A 101 2.00 1.10 14.83
CA TRP A 101 1.29 0.75 13.61
C TRP A 101 -0.21 0.98 13.78
N THR A 102 -0.80 1.95 13.08
CA THR A 102 -2.24 2.23 13.13
C THR A 102 -3.15 1.01 12.93
N PRO A 103 -2.84 0.06 12.01
CA PRO A 103 -3.70 -1.10 11.80
C PRO A 103 -3.82 -2.04 13.01
N THR A 104 -2.77 -2.14 13.84
CA THR A 104 -2.69 -3.11 14.93
C THR A 104 -2.65 -2.45 16.32
N GLY A 105 -2.34 -1.15 16.39
CA GLY A 105 -2.07 -0.43 17.63
C GLY A 105 -0.76 -0.83 18.33
N LYS A 106 0.03 -1.72 17.73
CA LYS A 106 1.28 -2.22 18.34
C LYS A 106 2.42 -1.22 18.16
N ARG A 107 3.33 -1.18 19.14
CA ARG A 107 4.58 -0.44 19.04
C ARG A 107 5.49 -1.06 17.98
N PHE A 108 6.41 -0.26 17.46
CA PHE A 108 7.46 -0.76 16.58
C PHE A 108 8.40 -1.70 17.35
N GLU A 109 8.40 -2.97 16.97
CA GLU A 109 9.40 -3.97 17.42
C GLU A 109 10.50 -4.18 16.37
N PHE A 110 10.18 -3.84 15.12
CA PHE A 110 11.07 -3.80 13.97
C PHE A 110 10.94 -2.44 13.29
N SER A 111 12.04 -1.96 12.71
CA SER A 111 12.03 -0.77 11.87
C SER A 111 13.08 -0.84 10.77
N ASN A 112 12.75 -0.36 9.58
CA ASN A 112 13.69 -0.16 8.47
C ASN A 112 14.03 1.33 8.30
N TRP A 113 14.27 2.04 9.41
CA TRP A 113 14.63 3.46 9.36
C TRP A 113 15.92 3.66 8.57
N GLN A 114 15.93 4.67 7.70
CA GLN A 114 17.19 5.15 7.13
C GLN A 114 18.09 5.62 8.27
N LYS A 115 19.39 5.41 8.14
CA LYS A 115 20.40 5.92 9.06
C LYS A 115 20.19 7.42 9.32
N GLY A 116 19.98 7.75 10.59
CA GLY A 116 19.71 9.10 11.05
C GLY A 116 18.25 9.37 11.36
N GLN A 117 17.34 8.48 10.95
CA GLN A 117 15.91 8.57 11.20
C GLN A 117 15.45 7.68 12.37
N PRO A 118 14.32 8.00 13.02
CA PRO A 118 13.55 9.24 12.84
C PRO A 118 14.25 10.45 13.49
N ASP A 119 14.26 11.59 12.81
CA ASP A 119 14.96 12.81 13.25
C ASP A 119 14.01 13.92 13.72
N ASN A 120 12.70 13.73 13.54
CA ASN A 120 11.64 14.68 13.84
C ASN A 120 12.00 16.10 13.37
N TYR A 121 12.32 16.26 12.09
CA TYR A 121 12.84 17.53 11.57
C TYR A 121 11.88 18.70 11.87
N LYS A 122 12.41 19.74 12.51
CA LYS A 122 11.65 20.92 13.01
C LYS A 122 10.50 20.57 13.98
N SER A 123 10.58 19.43 14.65
CA SER A 123 9.57 18.96 15.62
C SER A 123 8.18 18.85 15.00
N ASN A 124 8.10 18.35 13.76
CA ASN A 124 6.85 18.29 12.99
C ASN A 124 6.79 17.08 12.05
N GLU A 125 7.50 15.99 12.34
CA GLU A 125 7.48 14.77 11.53
C GLU A 125 6.96 13.60 12.38
N HIS A 126 5.74 13.16 12.09
CA HIS A 126 5.03 12.20 12.95
C HIS A 126 4.46 10.99 12.19
N CYS A 127 4.65 10.94 10.87
CA CYS A 127 4.08 9.92 10.00
C CYS A 127 5.16 9.25 9.16
N VAL A 128 5.08 7.94 8.99
CA VAL A 128 6.17 7.16 8.39
C VAL A 128 5.95 6.91 6.90
N HIS A 129 6.99 7.11 6.10
CA HIS A 129 6.99 6.81 4.67
C HIS A 129 8.27 6.13 4.21
N TYR A 130 8.17 5.41 3.09
CA TYR A 130 9.33 5.02 2.28
C TYR A 130 10.00 6.24 1.70
N TYR A 131 11.32 6.38 1.86
CA TYR A 131 12.03 7.62 1.56
C TYR A 131 12.74 7.58 0.21
N ASN A 132 12.40 8.51 -0.68
CA ASN A 132 12.88 8.51 -2.06
C ASN A 132 14.40 8.70 -2.26
N ILE A 133 15.12 9.22 -1.26
CA ILE A 133 16.59 9.36 -1.31
C ILE A 133 17.32 8.22 -0.60
N ALA A 134 16.59 7.27 -0.01
CA ALA A 134 17.13 6.09 0.66
C ALA A 134 16.96 4.84 -0.20
N ASP A 135 17.59 3.73 0.19
CA ASP A 135 17.46 2.46 -0.52
C ASP A 135 16.28 1.65 0.01
N PHE A 136 15.06 2.13 -0.25
CA PHE A 136 13.81 1.54 0.26
C PHE A 136 13.76 1.47 1.79
N GLU A 137 14.35 2.46 2.45
CA GLU A 137 14.31 2.65 3.90
C GLU A 137 13.33 3.77 4.27
N TRP A 138 12.98 3.88 5.54
CA TRP A 138 11.91 4.76 6.02
C TRP A 138 12.43 6.07 6.59
N ASN A 139 11.53 7.05 6.61
CA ASN A 139 11.70 8.37 7.20
C ASN A 139 10.38 8.74 7.87
N ASP A 140 10.43 9.48 8.97
CA ASP A 140 9.28 10.23 9.50
C ASP A 140 9.14 11.53 8.73
N ALA A 141 7.93 11.97 8.43
CA ALA A 141 7.69 13.20 7.69
C ALA A 141 6.46 13.93 8.25
N PRO A 142 6.26 15.22 7.90
CA PRO A 142 5.06 15.92 8.29
C PRO A 142 3.85 15.20 7.69
N CYS A 143 2.91 14.80 8.53
CA CYS A 143 1.73 14.06 8.11
C CYS A 143 0.91 14.78 7.03
N SER A 144 1.06 16.11 6.92
CA SER A 144 0.44 16.96 5.90
C SER A 144 1.07 16.87 4.51
N SER A 145 2.28 16.29 4.40
CA SER A 145 3.01 16.16 3.13
C SER A 145 2.21 15.36 2.12
N LYS A 146 2.26 15.78 0.85
CA LYS A 146 1.49 15.18 -0.23
C LYS A 146 2.35 14.15 -0.96
N ILE A 147 2.16 12.87 -0.66
CA ILE A 147 2.89 11.74 -1.27
C ILE A 147 1.93 10.59 -1.62
N GLY A 148 2.44 9.48 -2.17
CA GLY A 148 1.64 8.27 -2.44
C GLY A 148 1.47 7.43 -1.17
N PHE A 149 0.87 6.24 -1.27
CA PHE A 149 0.65 5.37 -0.11
C PHE A 149 0.52 3.88 -0.49
N ILE A 150 0.67 3.03 0.52
CA ILE A 150 0.47 1.58 0.40
C ILE A 150 -0.61 1.13 1.37
N CYS A 151 -1.65 0.49 0.85
CA CYS A 151 -2.63 -0.22 1.65
C CYS A 151 -2.31 -1.71 1.71
N GLU A 152 -2.70 -2.37 2.79
CA GLU A 152 -2.74 -3.83 2.93
C GLU A 152 -4.15 -4.33 3.22
N GLU A 153 -4.41 -5.58 2.83
CA GLU A 153 -5.63 -6.28 3.25
C GLU A 153 -5.69 -6.30 4.78
N ASN A 154 -6.86 -5.94 5.33
CA ASN A 154 -7.04 -5.85 6.76
C ASN A 154 -6.72 -7.19 7.44
N HIS A 155 -5.71 -7.18 8.32
CA HIS A 155 -5.19 -8.38 8.99
C HIS A 155 -6.29 -9.17 9.71
N PHE A 156 -7.17 -8.50 10.47
CA PHE A 156 -8.24 -9.14 11.22
C PHE A 156 -9.30 -9.74 10.29
N LEU A 157 -9.66 -9.04 9.21
CA LEU A 157 -10.60 -9.56 8.22
C LEU A 157 -10.04 -10.78 7.49
N ARG A 158 -8.73 -10.77 7.18
CA ARG A 158 -8.05 -11.90 6.55
C ARG A 158 -8.03 -13.13 7.45
N LEU A 159 -7.69 -12.97 8.73
CA LEU A 159 -7.72 -14.07 9.71
C LEU A 159 -9.13 -14.63 9.88
N ALA A 160 -10.13 -13.76 10.03
CA ALA A 160 -11.52 -14.16 10.16
C ALA A 160 -12.01 -14.93 8.91
N ARG A 161 -11.69 -14.44 7.71
CA ARG A 161 -12.02 -15.13 6.45
C ARG A 161 -11.36 -16.51 6.37
N ARG A 162 -10.09 -16.63 6.75
CA ARG A 162 -9.38 -17.93 6.75
C ARG A 162 -10.04 -18.93 7.69
N ASP A 163 -10.42 -18.51 8.90
CA ASP A 163 -11.13 -19.37 9.85
C ASP A 163 -12.50 -19.82 9.31
N LEU A 164 -13.25 -18.90 8.70
CA LEU A 164 -14.53 -19.21 8.06
C LEU A 164 -14.36 -20.19 6.90
N ASP A 165 -13.34 -20.03 6.06
CA ASP A 165 -13.05 -20.91 4.93
C ASP A 165 -12.68 -22.33 5.41
N ILE A 166 -11.90 -22.46 6.48
CA ILE A 166 -11.57 -23.76 7.09
C ILE A 166 -12.85 -24.44 7.59
N LYS A 167 -13.69 -23.72 8.32
CA LYS A 167 -14.96 -24.25 8.85
C LYS A 167 -15.90 -24.65 7.71
N LYS A 168 -16.00 -23.84 6.67
CA LYS A 168 -16.79 -24.14 5.48
C LYS A 168 -16.30 -25.41 4.81
N ASN A 169 -14.99 -25.53 4.57
CA ASN A 169 -14.40 -26.72 3.94
C ASN A 169 -14.66 -27.99 4.76
N PHE A 170 -14.59 -27.90 6.10
CA PHE A 170 -14.92 -29.02 6.97
C PHE A 170 -16.40 -29.43 6.85
N ILE A 171 -17.31 -28.46 6.82
CA ILE A 171 -18.75 -28.69 6.63
C ILE A 171 -19.03 -29.31 5.26
N ASP A 172 -18.44 -28.78 4.20
CA ASP A 172 -18.61 -29.27 2.83
C ASP A 172 -18.12 -30.73 2.71
N GLN A 173 -17.05 -31.10 3.43
CA GLN A 173 -16.57 -32.49 3.51
C GLN A 173 -17.50 -33.42 4.30
N LEU A 174 -18.12 -32.93 5.38
CA LEU A 174 -19.09 -33.71 6.16
C LEU A 174 -20.35 -34.06 5.36
N PHE A 175 -20.81 -33.14 4.51
CA PHE A 175 -22.01 -33.33 3.69
C PHE A 175 -21.76 -33.94 2.30
N ALA A 176 -20.49 -34.19 1.94
CA ALA A 176 -20.10 -34.92 0.74
C ALA A 176 -20.02 -36.44 0.94
N LEU A 177 -20.26 -36.93 2.16
CA LEU A 177 -20.39 -38.35 2.54
C LEU A 177 -21.85 -38.78 2.59
#